data_AF-X1EHG5-F1
#
_entry.id   AF-X1EHG5-F1
#
_cell.length_a   1.000
_cell.length_b   1.000
_cell.length_c   1.000
_cell.angle_alpha   90.00
_cell.angle_beta   90.00
_cell.angle_gamma   90.00
#
_symmetry.space_group_name_H-M   'P 1'
#
loop_
_entity.id
_entity.type
_entity.pdbx_description
1 polymer ?
#
loop_
_entity_poly.entity_id
_entity_poly.type
_entity_poly.pdbx_seq_one_letter_code
_entity_poly.pdbx_strand_id
1 'polypeptide(L)' 'MMSDRAIVFNYNNQLGYAVLLIAKHKNKILEKAVDNFTKKFAEINKDNLKKLGGLIDVSTFKNAYDLIEEYFSHYLTGK' A
#
# COMPACT_ATOMS: atom_id res chain seq x y z
N MET A 1 -13.03 -25.90 -1.22
CA MET A 1 -11.62 -25.53 -0.97
C MET A 1 -11.58 -24.07 -0.58
N MET A 2 -11.03 -23.74 0.60
CA MET A 2 -10.80 -22.36 1.00
C MET A 2 -9.98 -21.68 -0.11
N SER A 3 -10.54 -20.58 -0.62
CA SER A 3 -10.11 -19.93 -1.85
C SER A 3 -8.63 -19.55 -1.78
N ASP A 4 -7.88 -19.86 -2.82
CA ASP A 4 -6.51 -19.43 -3.08
C ASP A 4 -6.47 -17.88 -2.95
N ARG A 5 -6.17 -17.39 -1.75
CA ARG A 5 -6.10 -15.97 -1.41
C ARG A 5 -4.77 -15.77 -0.73
N ALA A 6 -3.91 -14.99 -1.38
CA ALA A 6 -2.63 -14.58 -0.85
C ALA A 6 -2.76 -13.25 -0.13
N ILE A 7 -2.04 -13.14 0.99
CA ILE A 7 -1.82 -11.89 1.70
C ILE A 7 -0.38 -11.46 1.46
N VAL A 8 -0.21 -10.23 0.98
CA VAL A 8 1.08 -9.53 0.97
C VAL A 8 0.99 -8.40 1.98
N PHE A 9 1.87 -8.45 2.98
CA PHE A 9 1.88 -7.52 4.10
C PHE A 9 3.24 -6.84 4.20
N ASN A 10 3.25 -5.52 4.31
CA ASN A 10 4.45 -4.74 4.54
C ASN A 10 4.21 -3.79 5.70
N TYR A 11 4.96 -3.96 6.79
CA TYR A 11 4.86 -3.11 7.97
C TYR A 11 6.07 -2.18 8.05
N ASN A 12 5.80 -0.88 8.11
CA ASN A 12 6.84 0.13 8.29
C ASN A 12 7.01 0.41 9.78
N ASN A 13 7.95 -0.31 10.42
CA ASN A 13 8.27 -0.15 11.84
C ASN A 13 8.69 1.28 12.24
N GLN A 14 9.24 2.07 11.31
CA GLN A 14 9.74 3.42 11.61
C GLN A 14 8.63 4.46 11.68
N LEU A 15 7.56 4.24 10.91
CA LEU A 15 6.44 5.18 10.78
C LEU A 15 5.13 4.61 11.34
N GLY A 16 5.10 3.37 11.83
CA GLY A 16 3.95 2.81 12.57
C GLY A 16 2.70 2.53 11.72
N TYR A 17 2.85 2.25 10.42
CA TYR A 17 1.73 1.90 9.54
C TYR A 17 2.02 0.63 8.73
N ALA A 18 0.96 0.00 8.21
CA ALA A 18 1.04 -1.20 7.39
C ALA A 18 0.33 -1.03 6.05
N VAL A 19 0.84 -1.72 5.01
CA VAL A 19 0.17 -1.93 3.73
C VAL A 19 -0.22 -3.39 3.63
N LEU A 20 -1.48 -3.65 3.31
CA LEU A 20 -2.06 -4.98 3.15
C LEU A 20 -2.66 -5.12 1.76
N LEU A 21 -2.18 -6.09 0.98
CA LEU A 21 -2.78 -6.48 -0.28
C LEU A 21 -3.35 -7.90 -0.15
N ILE A 22 -4.63 -8.04 -0.51
CA ILE A 22 -5.30 -9.33 -0.65
C ILE A 22 -5.42 -9.62 -2.14
N ALA A 23 -4.78 -10.69 -2.60
CA ALA A 23 -4.76 -11.09 -4.01
C ALA A 23 -5.18 -12.55 -4.17
N LYS A 24 -5.56 -12.95 -5.39
CA LYS A 24 -5.86 -14.36 -5.70
C LYS A 24 -4.61 -15.24 -5.59
N HIS A 25 -3.47 -14.79 -6.13
CA HIS A 25 -2.22 -15.52 -6.01
C HIS A 25 -1.08 -14.58 -5.66
N LYS A 26 -0.17 -15.03 -4.79
CA LYS A 26 1.06 -14.31 -4.47
C LYS A 26 2.04 -14.50 -5.61
N ASN A 27 2.73 -13.44 -6.01
CA ASN A 27 3.88 -13.55 -6.90
C ASN A 27 4.88 -12.42 -6.60
N LYS A 28 6.11 -12.59 -7.11
CA LYS A 28 7.20 -11.61 -6.89
C LYS A 28 6.90 -10.23 -7.45
N ILE A 29 6.06 -10.13 -8.48
CA ILE A 29 5.68 -8.85 -9.09
C ILE A 29 4.79 -8.06 -8.11
N LEU A 30 3.78 -8.71 -7.51
CA LEU A 30 2.91 -8.11 -6.51
C LEU A 30 3.67 -7.75 -5.22
N GLU A 31 4.60 -8.60 -4.78
CA GLU A 31 5.45 -8.28 -3.63
C GLU A 31 6.29 -7.02 -3.88
N LYS A 32 6.90 -6.91 -5.06
CA LYS A 32 7.68 -5.73 -5.47
C LYS A 32 6.80 -4.49 -5.62
N ALA A 33 5.59 -4.62 -6.15
CA ALA A 33 4.63 -3.53 -6.26
C ALA A 33 4.22 -3.00 -4.89
N VAL A 34 3.92 -3.89 -3.92
CA VAL A 34 3.62 -3.50 -2.54
C VAL A 34 4.81 -2.83 -1.87
N ASP A 35 6.03 -3.34 -2.06
CA ASP A 35 7.24 -2.73 -1.51
C ASP A 35 7.50 -1.33 -2.09
N ASN A 36 7.40 -1.17 -3.41
CA ASN A 36 7.55 0.13 -4.08
C ASN A 36 6.47 1.13 -3.63
N PHE A 37 5.20 0.71 -3.61
CA PHE A 37 4.10 1.51 -3.09
C PHE A 37 4.37 1.96 -1.65
N THR A 38 4.76 1.03 -0.78
CA THR A 38 5.01 1.32 0.64
C THR A 38 6.12 2.35 0.79
N LYS A 39 7.23 2.19 0.08
CA LYS A 39 8.36 3.14 0.11
C LYS A 39 7.96 4.52 -0.41
N LYS A 40 7.26 4.60 -1.54
CA LYS A 40 6.90 5.87 -2.14
C LYS A 40 5.83 6.61 -1.33
N PHE A 41 4.86 5.87 -0.80
CA PHE A 41 3.86 6.40 0.12
C PHE A 41 4.53 6.94 1.40
N ALA A 42 5.48 6.21 1.98
CA ALA A 42 6.26 6.66 3.15
C ALA A 42 6.99 7.98 2.87
N GLU A 43 7.63 8.08 1.70
CA GLU A 43 8.42 9.24 1.29
C GLU A 43 7.54 10.49 1.20
N ILE A 44 6.44 10.40 0.46
CA ILE A 44 5.53 11.54 0.22
C ILE A 44 4.82 11.96 1.51
N ASN A 45 4.42 11.00 2.34
CA ASN A 45 3.58 11.25 3.51
C ASN A 45 4.34 11.24 4.84
N LYS A 46 5.67 11.24 4.80
CA LYS A 46 6.55 11.04 5.97
C LYS A 46 6.13 11.87 7.19
N ASP A 47 5.87 13.15 7.00
CA ASP A 47 5.59 14.06 8.11
C ASP A 47 4.16 13.94 8.66
N ASN A 48 3.21 13.53 7.82
CA ASN A 48 1.87 13.15 8.27
C ASN A 48 1.93 11.82 9.05
N LEU A 49 2.72 10.86 8.56
CA LEU A 49 2.88 9.54 9.19
C LEU A 49 3.63 9.59 10.52
N LYS A 50 4.58 10.51 10.72
CA LYS A 50 5.20 10.72 12.04
C LYS A 50 4.20 11.20 13.10
N LYS A 51 3.06 11.76 12.70
CA LYS A 51 2.03 12.31 13.59
C LYS A 51 0.90 11.31 13.89
N LEU A 52 1.05 10.03 13.54
CA LEU A 52 0.02 8.98 13.72
C LEU A 52 -0.37 8.68 15.19
N GLY A 53 0.21 9.36 16.18
CA GLY A 53 -0.15 9.21 17.59
C GLY A 53 -1.46 9.90 18.01
N GLY A 54 -2.24 10.47 17.07
CA GLY A 54 -3.48 11.21 17.34
C GLY A 54 -4.55 11.04 16.27
N LEU A 55 -5.49 11.99 16.17
CA LEU A 55 -6.50 11.97 15.12
C LEU A 55 -5.85 12.22 13.74
N ILE A 56 -6.09 11.32 12.80
CA ILE A 56 -5.44 11.33 11.48
C ILE A 56 -6.44 11.87 10.46
N ASP A 57 -6.07 12.95 9.79
CA ASP A 57 -6.79 13.40 8.61
C ASP A 57 -6.36 12.59 7.38
N VAL A 58 -7.17 11.58 7.05
CA VAL A 58 -6.93 10.70 5.90
C VAL A 58 -7.06 11.43 4.55
N SER A 59 -7.69 12.60 4.52
CA SER A 59 -7.81 13.40 3.30
C SER A 59 -6.47 13.96 2.84
N THR A 60 -5.43 13.92 3.69
CA THR A 60 -4.06 14.30 3.33
C THR A 60 -3.37 13.30 2.41
N PHE A 61 -3.87 12.06 2.33
CA PHE A 61 -3.27 10.96 1.55
C PHE A 61 -3.87 10.84 0.14
N LYS A 62 -4.22 11.96 -0.51
CA LYS A 62 -4.87 11.96 -1.85
C LYS A 62 -4.03 11.27 -2.92
N ASN A 63 -2.71 11.32 -2.77
CA ASN A 63 -1.75 10.68 -3.67
C ASN A 63 -1.78 9.14 -3.61
N ALA A 64 -2.49 8.54 -2.65
CA ALA A 64 -2.57 7.09 -2.53
C ALA A 64 -3.17 6.45 -3.80
N TYR A 65 -4.17 7.09 -4.41
CA TYR A 65 -4.80 6.58 -5.63
C TYR A 65 -3.83 6.60 -6.81
N ASP A 66 -3.12 7.71 -7.01
CA ASP A 66 -2.13 7.83 -8.09
C ASP A 66 -1.02 6.77 -7.95
N LEU A 67 -0.57 6.49 -6.73
CA LEU A 67 0.41 5.44 -6.45
C LEU A 67 -0.17 4.03 -6.68
N ILE A 68 -1.47 3.83 -6.44
CA ILE A 68 -2.14 2.56 -6.77
C ILE A 68 -2.16 2.38 -8.29
N GLU A 69 -2.52 3.41 -9.06
CA GLU A 69 -2.46 3.34 -10.52
C GLU A 69 -1.02 3.10 -11.03
N GLU A 70 -0.04 3.82 -10.48
CA GLU A 70 1.37 3.69 -10.85
C GLU A 70 1.89 2.25 -10.70
N TYR A 71 1.61 1.61 -9.55
CA TYR A 71 2.18 0.30 -9.24
C TYR A 71 1.27 -0.90 -9.52
N PHE A 72 -0.05 -0.67 -9.68
CA PHE A 72 -1.03 -1.74 -9.83
C PHE A 72 -1.95 -1.61 -11.05
N SER A 73 -1.74 -0.64 -11.96
CA SER A 73 -2.59 -0.43 -13.16
C SER A 73 -2.88 -1.70 -13.95
N HIS A 74 -1.91 -2.60 -14.12
CA HIS A 74 -2.10 -3.88 -14.82
C HIS A 74 -3.14 -4.82 -14.16
N TYR A 75 -3.48 -4.57 -12.90
CA TYR A 75 -4.45 -5.33 -12.12
C TYR A 75 -5.77 -4.58 -11.92
N LEU A 76 -5.83 -3.29 -12.27
CA LEU A 76 -7.05 -2.49 -12.19
C LEU A 76 -7.89 -2.77 -13.44
N THR A 77 -9.00 -3.49 -13.26
CA THR A 77 -9.98 -3.69 -14.33
C THR A 77 -10.94 -2.51 -14.34
N GLY A 78 -10.75 -1.57 -15.27
CA GLY A 78 -11.59 -0.39 -15.39
C GLY A 78 -10.94 0.73 -16.22
N LYS A 79 -10.79 0.51 -17.51
CA LYS A 79 -10.96 1.56 -18.52
C LYS A 79 -12.07 1.12 -19.46
#